data_AF-A0A182TW19-F1
#
_entry.id   AF-A0A182TW19-F1
#
_cell.length_a   1.000
_cell.length_b   1.000
_cell.length_c   1.000
_cell.angle_alpha   90.00
_cell.angle_beta   90.00
_cell.angle_gamma   90.00
#
_symmetry.space_group_name_H-M   'P 1'
#
loop_
_entity.id
_entity.type
_entity.pdbx_description
1 polymer ?
#
loop_
_entity_poly.entity_id
_entity_poly.type
_entity_poly.pdbx_seq_one_letter_code
_entity_poly.pdbx_strand_id
1 'polypeptide(L)'
;MFDVDLQSSDEESPVPDANSCEDQELIQLFQQEISPASETAASLKRTCGLHIAQSCDYDKIAVGLSRCELQLFRVREGGQLAVESRTLGRYESGIRGVRFFNGDPNSLLCCTQDGSVFLYDVRTSDKVFRYEDTSEGAKKTMTSCDINQNDRVLCASSEVQRTGDSFLLFFDVRERNYLGCYWECHSDDITHVRFHPTNPDLFASASVDGLINVFDISKLTEDDAMQYCFNVETAVDSINWHADPTGRDLVSCVTTTNDLHLYDVESQDSVALFDRAQITKSLRRTSAIDCNVVGTHNYGNGSFFVLAGSNFNRGKDCLRTLRYDNKTLLPDRSFGGNKQIVRASVFNEKAKYLIATGECGLITLWKCRTDGSEQTGVNGASKSLKQKLHASIITNEQLSEYAELTYLTKSEIIFILQKFLLLDDGRNFSLTKRFPEQEVVNLFPQLKHNPFRDRLLHVFSSENDDRFSFEDMLDLFSVLSEKCPLAVKASWAFQIYDFDDDNLITKEDILELCDRITQQDRLEQEEKMNIADLLLKEIDLQNNGNIGEFEFVHAMSKMPEFRQTFSCRV
;
A
#
# COMPACT_ATOMS: atom_id res chain seq x y z
N MET A 1 -18.94 57.12 -25.34
CA MET A 1 -18.01 56.71 -24.27
C MET A 1 -18.69 55.55 -23.58
N PHE A 2 -18.10 54.37 -23.69
CA PHE A 2 -18.69 53.11 -23.25
C PHE A 2 -18.65 53.03 -21.72
N ASP A 3 -19.83 53.00 -21.08
CA ASP A 3 -19.98 52.39 -19.77
C ASP A 3 -20.04 50.87 -19.99
N VAL A 4 -18.99 50.19 -19.55
CA VAL A 4 -18.92 48.73 -19.55
C VAL A 4 -19.32 48.30 -18.14
N ASP A 5 -20.56 47.84 -17.99
CA ASP A 5 -20.96 47.05 -16.83
C ASP A 5 -20.08 45.80 -16.77
N LEU A 6 -19.14 45.78 -15.83
CA LEU A 6 -18.46 44.58 -15.37
C LEU A 6 -19.50 43.72 -14.65
N GLN A 7 -20.22 42.88 -15.41
CA GLN A 7 -20.89 41.73 -14.86
C GLN A 7 -19.81 40.83 -14.25
N SER A 8 -19.79 40.79 -12.92
CA SER A 8 -19.08 39.81 -12.13
C SER A 8 -19.39 38.41 -12.67
N SER A 9 -18.33 37.69 -13.01
CA SER A 9 -18.35 36.29 -13.40
C SER A 9 -19.27 35.47 -12.50
N ASP A 10 -20.12 34.68 -13.15
CA ASP A 10 -20.98 33.63 -12.61
C ASP A 10 -20.44 33.02 -11.30
N GLU A 11 -21.08 33.35 -10.18
CA GLU A 11 -21.06 32.48 -9.00
C GLU A 11 -21.88 31.22 -9.36
N GLU A 12 -21.25 30.26 -10.03
CA GLU A 12 -21.80 28.90 -10.12
C GLU A 12 -22.09 28.42 -8.70
N SER A 13 -23.37 28.22 -8.41
CA SER A 13 -23.80 27.62 -7.15
C SER A 13 -23.07 26.27 -7.00
N PRO A 14 -22.42 25.99 -5.86
CA PRO A 14 -21.63 24.77 -5.73
C PRO A 14 -22.50 23.55 -6.01
N VAL A 15 -22.07 22.73 -6.97
CA VAL A 15 -22.77 21.50 -7.34
C VAL A 15 -22.91 20.65 -6.08
N PRO A 16 -24.14 20.32 -5.65
CA PRO A 16 -24.34 19.53 -4.44
C PRO A 16 -23.67 18.16 -4.61
N ASP A 17 -22.96 17.70 -3.56
CA ASP A 17 -22.24 16.44 -3.62
C ASP A 17 -23.21 15.27 -3.74
N ALA A 18 -23.03 14.47 -4.79
CA ALA A 18 -23.88 13.36 -5.14
C ALA A 18 -23.05 12.14 -5.56
N ASN A 19 -23.70 10.99 -5.67
CA ASN A 19 -23.06 9.82 -6.25
C ASN A 19 -22.81 10.08 -7.75
N SER A 20 -21.60 9.75 -8.22
CA SER A 20 -21.24 9.93 -9.63
C SER A 20 -21.75 8.80 -10.53
N CYS A 21 -22.33 7.74 -9.95
CA CYS A 21 -22.90 6.61 -10.65
C CYS A 21 -24.21 6.16 -9.99
N GLU A 22 -24.96 5.33 -10.71
CA GLU A 22 -26.23 4.76 -10.27
C GLU A 22 -26.04 3.83 -9.06
N ASP A 23 -27.07 3.74 -8.23
CA ASP A 23 -27.03 2.94 -6.98
C ASP A 23 -26.74 1.45 -7.24
N GLN A 24 -27.17 0.91 -8.39
CA GLN A 24 -26.84 -0.47 -8.79
C GLN A 24 -25.33 -0.67 -9.02
N GLU A 25 -24.64 0.30 -9.62
CA GLU A 25 -23.19 0.24 -9.83
C GLU A 25 -22.45 0.35 -8.50
N LEU A 26 -22.93 1.22 -7.60
CA LEU A 26 -22.36 1.35 -6.26
C LEU A 26 -22.44 0.06 -5.46
N ILE A 27 -23.58 -0.64 -5.51
CA ILE A 27 -23.76 -1.92 -4.83
C ILE A 27 -22.79 -2.97 -5.38
N GLN A 28 -22.56 -2.99 -6.69
CA GLN A 28 -21.61 -3.90 -7.33
C GLN A 28 -20.16 -3.59 -6.93
N LEU A 29 -19.79 -2.31 -6.88
CA LEU A 29 -18.43 -1.88 -6.57
C LEU A 29 -18.07 -2.02 -5.08
N PHE A 30 -18.99 -1.70 -4.17
CA PHE A 30 -18.72 -1.60 -2.73
C PHE A 30 -19.20 -2.82 -1.90
N GLN A 31 -19.30 -4.00 -2.51
CA GLN A 31 -19.53 -5.30 -1.84
C GLN A 31 -20.67 -5.36 -0.80
N GLN A 32 -21.70 -4.50 -0.94
CA GLN A 32 -22.87 -4.31 -0.05
C GLN A 32 -22.73 -3.19 1.01
N GLU A 33 -23.83 -2.46 1.21
CA GLU A 33 -23.96 -1.42 2.23
C GLU A 33 -24.07 -2.03 3.64
N ILE A 34 -23.10 -1.72 4.49
CA ILE A 34 -23.04 -2.22 5.88
C ILE A 34 -23.84 -1.27 6.77
N SER A 35 -24.90 -1.78 7.37
CA SER A 35 -25.68 -1.04 8.37
C SER A 35 -24.96 -1.01 9.73
N PRO A 36 -25.19 0.04 10.54
CA PRO A 36 -24.59 0.14 11.86
C PRO A 36 -25.11 -0.98 12.76
N ALA A 37 -24.20 -1.76 13.35
CA ALA A 37 -24.54 -2.84 14.27
C ALA A 37 -24.94 -2.28 15.65
N SER A 38 -24.28 -1.20 16.07
CA SER A 38 -24.61 -0.49 17.30
C SER A 38 -24.25 0.97 17.17
N GLU A 39 -25.08 1.84 17.74
CA GLU A 39 -24.83 3.28 17.80
C GLU A 39 -25.12 3.75 19.23
N THR A 40 -24.25 4.57 19.79
CA THR A 40 -24.43 5.13 21.13
C THR A 40 -23.99 6.58 21.15
N ALA A 41 -24.83 7.45 21.71
CA ALA A 41 -24.47 8.86 21.91
C ALA A 41 -23.56 9.02 23.14
N ALA A 42 -22.42 9.67 22.93
CA ALA A 42 -21.48 10.00 23.99
C ALA A 42 -22.09 10.98 25.02
N SER A 43 -22.85 11.97 24.53
CA SER A 43 -23.54 12.94 25.37
C SER A 43 -24.91 13.33 24.80
N LEU A 44 -25.82 13.74 25.69
CA LEU A 44 -27.07 14.41 25.31
C LEU A 44 -26.84 15.87 24.91
N LYS A 45 -25.69 16.44 25.28
CA LYS A 45 -25.28 17.80 24.89
C LYS A 45 -24.57 17.73 23.55
N ARG A 46 -24.62 18.83 22.78
CA ARG A 46 -23.82 18.96 21.56
C ARG A 46 -22.32 18.87 21.92
N THR A 47 -21.67 17.80 21.48
CA THR A 47 -20.26 17.44 21.67
C THR A 47 -19.74 16.72 20.44
N CYS A 48 -18.47 16.90 20.12
CA CYS A 48 -17.79 16.13 19.07
C CYS A 48 -16.90 15.09 19.74
N GLY A 49 -16.84 13.87 19.21
CA GLY A 49 -15.77 12.94 19.58
C GLY A 49 -14.60 13.13 18.63
N LEU A 50 -13.45 13.52 19.19
CA LEU A 50 -12.27 13.93 18.44
C LEU A 50 -11.18 12.87 18.44
N HIS A 51 -11.14 12.03 19.48
CA HIS A 51 -10.14 10.97 19.63
C HIS A 51 -10.83 9.67 20.02
N ILE A 52 -10.36 8.56 19.47
CA ILE A 52 -10.84 7.22 19.81
C ILE A 52 -9.67 6.25 19.83
N ALA A 53 -9.65 5.38 20.83
CA ALA A 53 -8.70 4.29 20.95
C ALA A 53 -9.42 3.02 21.39
N GLN A 54 -8.93 1.87 20.94
CA GLN A 54 -9.42 0.56 21.33
C GLN A 54 -8.33 -0.19 22.09
N SER A 55 -8.72 -0.94 23.12
CA SER A 55 -7.80 -1.79 23.88
C SER A 55 -7.30 -2.97 23.05
N CYS A 56 -6.15 -3.53 23.42
CA CYS A 56 -5.53 -4.66 22.70
C CYS A 56 -6.36 -5.97 22.74
N ASP A 57 -7.23 -6.13 23.75
CA ASP A 57 -8.22 -7.22 23.84
C ASP A 57 -9.51 -6.95 23.03
N TYR A 58 -9.63 -5.74 22.46
CA TYR A 58 -10.76 -5.22 21.70
C TYR A 58 -12.09 -5.07 22.46
N ASP A 59 -12.09 -5.27 23.77
CA ASP A 59 -13.29 -5.19 24.60
C ASP A 59 -13.61 -3.75 24.98
N LYS A 60 -12.62 -2.85 25.09
CA LYS A 60 -12.81 -1.49 25.59
C LYS A 60 -12.48 -0.45 24.52
N ILE A 61 -13.24 0.65 24.55
CA ILE A 61 -13.04 1.82 23.71
C ILE A 61 -13.00 3.05 24.60
N ALA A 62 -11.97 3.87 24.42
CA ALA A 62 -11.87 5.17 25.06
C ALA A 62 -12.14 6.26 24.02
N VAL A 63 -12.96 7.25 24.37
CA VAL A 63 -13.35 8.35 23.49
C VAL A 63 -13.07 9.68 24.18
N GLY A 64 -12.27 10.52 23.53
CA GLY A 64 -12.00 11.89 23.94
C GLY A 64 -12.96 12.87 23.24
N LEU A 65 -13.71 13.63 24.03
CA LEU A 65 -14.71 14.58 23.54
C LEU A 65 -14.20 16.02 23.53
N SER A 66 -14.80 16.86 22.68
CA SER A 66 -14.51 18.30 22.58
C SER A 66 -14.84 19.12 23.84
N ARG A 67 -15.53 18.53 24.82
CA ARG A 67 -15.81 19.13 26.14
C ARG A 67 -14.77 18.76 27.20
N CYS A 68 -13.58 18.31 26.78
CA CYS A 68 -12.51 17.92 27.70
C CYS A 68 -12.94 16.75 28.62
N GLU A 69 -13.80 15.87 28.12
CA GLU A 69 -14.33 14.71 28.82
C GLU A 69 -13.82 13.44 28.14
N LEU A 70 -13.27 12.52 28.95
CA LEU A 70 -12.85 11.19 28.54
C LEU A 70 -13.90 10.17 28.98
N GLN A 71 -14.38 9.38 28.03
CA GLN A 71 -15.41 8.36 28.25
C GLN A 71 -14.89 6.97 27.89
N LEU A 72 -15.40 5.95 28.58
CA LEU A 72 -15.06 4.55 28.38
C LEU A 72 -16.31 3.76 28.01
N PHE A 73 -16.19 2.96 26.96
CA PHE A 73 -17.22 2.08 26.43
C PHE A 73 -16.69 0.66 26.34
N ARG A 74 -17.60 -0.30 26.39
CA ARG A 74 -17.33 -1.72 26.21
C ARG A 74 -18.02 -2.25 24.96
N VAL A 75 -17.31 -3.08 24.19
CA VAL A 75 -17.81 -3.79 23.02
C VAL A 75 -18.21 -5.20 23.43
N ARG A 76 -19.51 -5.42 23.64
CA ARG A 76 -20.02 -6.73 24.02
C ARG A 76 -19.94 -7.72 22.86
N GLU A 77 -19.95 -9.01 23.20
CA GLU A 77 -20.13 -10.10 22.24
C GLU A 77 -21.39 -9.84 21.39
N GLY A 78 -21.22 -9.87 20.07
CA GLY A 78 -22.26 -9.49 19.11
C GLY A 78 -22.18 -8.08 18.55
N GLY A 79 -21.26 -7.23 19.04
CA GLY A 79 -21.01 -5.89 18.48
C GLY A 79 -21.90 -4.79 19.08
N GLN A 80 -22.43 -5.01 20.28
CA GLN A 80 -23.20 -3.98 21.00
C GLN A 80 -22.26 -3.09 21.82
N LEU A 81 -22.45 -1.77 21.72
CA LEU A 81 -21.75 -0.79 22.53
C LEU A 81 -22.47 -0.59 23.85
N ALA A 82 -21.75 -0.72 24.96
CA ALA A 82 -22.23 -0.43 26.29
C ALA A 82 -21.38 0.68 26.92
N VAL A 83 -22.01 1.62 27.60
CA VAL A 83 -21.29 2.67 28.33
C VAL A 83 -20.74 2.09 29.62
N GLU A 84 -19.42 2.13 29.81
CA GLU A 84 -18.77 1.65 31.03
C GLU A 84 -18.54 2.81 32.01
N SER A 85 -18.02 3.94 31.51
CA SER A 85 -17.91 5.18 32.27
C SER A 85 -18.15 6.40 31.39
N ARG A 86 -19.09 7.27 31.79
CA ARG A 86 -19.36 8.54 31.10
C ARG A 86 -18.37 9.65 31.46
N THR A 87 -17.56 9.45 32.49
CA THR A 87 -16.60 10.46 32.97
C THR A 87 -15.44 9.73 33.63
N LEU A 88 -14.62 9.07 32.83
CA LEU A 88 -13.35 8.52 33.29
C LEU A 88 -12.40 9.65 33.69
N GLY A 89 -12.40 10.72 32.90
CA GLY A 89 -11.63 11.93 33.17
C GLY A 89 -12.36 13.19 32.71
N ARG A 90 -12.15 14.28 33.43
CA ARG A 90 -12.54 15.63 33.03
C ARG A 90 -11.36 16.56 33.22
N TYR A 91 -11.10 17.40 32.23
CA TYR A 91 -9.93 18.26 32.17
C TYR A 91 -10.32 19.72 31.91
N GLU A 92 -9.39 20.62 32.20
CA GLU A 92 -9.55 22.06 31.95
C GLU A 92 -9.21 22.42 30.49
N SER A 93 -8.36 21.63 29.85
CA SER A 93 -7.85 21.80 28.49
C SER A 93 -8.37 20.70 27.55
N GLY A 94 -8.31 20.95 26.24
CA GLY A 94 -8.75 20.00 25.22
C GLY A 94 -7.93 18.71 25.27
N ILE A 95 -8.58 17.56 25.02
CA ILE A 95 -7.90 16.29 24.82
C ILE A 95 -7.24 16.31 23.44
N ARG A 96 -6.01 15.82 23.35
CA ARG A 96 -5.17 15.85 22.13
C ARG A 96 -4.71 14.46 21.69
N GLY A 97 -4.76 13.49 22.59
CA GLY A 97 -4.48 12.09 22.27
C GLY A 97 -5.10 11.16 23.30
N VAL A 98 -5.55 10.00 22.85
CA VAL A 98 -6.05 8.92 23.70
C VAL A 98 -5.45 7.64 23.15
N ARG A 99 -4.79 6.84 24.00
CA ARG A 99 -4.08 5.63 23.55
C ARG A 99 -4.08 4.56 24.63
N PHE A 100 -4.50 3.34 24.29
CA PHE A 100 -4.31 2.18 25.16
C PHE A 100 -2.89 1.64 25.02
N PHE A 101 -2.42 0.97 26.06
CA PHE A 101 -1.19 0.18 26.00
C PHE A 101 -1.37 -0.99 25.03
N ASN A 102 -0.28 -1.38 24.37
CA ASN A 102 -0.27 -2.45 23.38
C ASN A 102 -0.31 -3.84 24.07
N GLY A 103 0.30 -3.98 25.25
CA GLY A 103 0.36 -5.20 26.04
C GLY A 103 -0.69 -5.33 27.15
N ASP A 104 -1.14 -4.22 27.76
CA ASP A 104 -2.14 -4.22 28.83
C ASP A 104 -3.45 -3.54 28.41
N PRO A 105 -4.58 -4.27 28.32
CA PRO A 105 -5.86 -3.68 27.92
C PRO A 105 -6.48 -2.75 28.97
N ASN A 106 -5.88 -2.65 30.16
CA ASN A 106 -6.42 -1.87 31.26
C ASN A 106 -5.69 -0.54 31.50
N SER A 107 -4.54 -0.35 30.85
CA SER A 107 -3.76 0.88 30.96
C SER A 107 -4.09 1.83 29.81
N LEU A 108 -4.50 3.05 30.15
CA LEU A 108 -4.94 4.07 29.18
C LEU A 108 -4.20 5.39 29.40
N LEU A 109 -3.69 5.96 28.31
CA LEU A 109 -3.12 7.30 28.27
C LEU A 109 -4.12 8.31 27.71
N CYS A 110 -4.12 9.49 28.30
CA CYS A 110 -4.86 10.65 27.81
C CYS A 110 -3.95 11.88 27.84
N CYS A 111 -3.62 12.41 26.67
CA CYS A 111 -2.86 13.64 26.52
C CYS A 111 -3.80 14.84 26.41
N THR A 112 -3.45 15.92 27.10
CA THR A 112 -4.20 17.16 27.16
C THR A 112 -3.37 18.33 26.65
N GLN A 113 -4.02 19.32 26.04
CA GLN A 113 -3.35 20.45 25.38
C GLN A 113 -2.48 21.27 26.34
N ASP A 114 -2.80 21.29 27.63
CA ASP A 114 -2.02 22.03 28.64
C ASP A 114 -0.67 21.38 28.95
N GLY A 115 -0.27 20.29 28.30
CA GLY A 115 1.05 19.69 28.48
C GLY A 115 1.11 18.57 29.52
N SER A 116 0.00 17.88 29.77
CA SER A 116 -0.04 16.76 30.71
C SER A 116 -0.53 15.49 30.01
N VAL A 117 0.12 14.37 30.33
CA VAL A 117 -0.35 13.05 29.92
C VAL A 117 -0.75 12.25 31.15
N PHE A 118 -2.00 11.87 31.23
CA PHE A 118 -2.56 11.13 32.36
C PHE A 118 -2.58 9.62 32.05
N LEU A 119 -2.09 8.82 32.99
CA LEU A 119 -2.20 7.36 32.98
C LEU A 119 -3.36 6.92 33.87
N TYR A 120 -4.24 6.09 33.32
CA TYR A 120 -5.40 5.52 34.01
C TYR A 120 -5.29 4.00 34.10
N ASP A 121 -5.78 3.45 35.21
CA ASP A 121 -6.23 2.07 35.28
C ASP A 121 -7.74 2.07 35.06
N VAL A 122 -8.18 1.58 33.89
CA VAL A 122 -9.59 1.63 33.50
C VAL A 122 -10.46 0.70 34.34
N ARG A 123 -9.89 -0.27 35.08
CA ARG A 123 -10.66 -1.18 35.93
C ARG A 123 -11.16 -0.48 37.19
N THR A 124 -10.31 0.35 37.78
CA THR A 124 -10.66 1.14 38.98
C THR A 124 -11.15 2.54 38.62
N SER A 125 -10.96 2.96 37.36
CA SER A 125 -11.19 4.33 36.89
C SER A 125 -10.32 5.37 37.60
N ASP A 126 -9.19 4.94 38.17
CA ASP A 126 -8.28 5.82 38.90
C ASP A 126 -7.23 6.44 37.96
N LYS A 127 -6.89 7.70 38.26
CA LYS A 127 -5.70 8.36 37.73
C LYS A 127 -4.48 7.81 38.46
N VAL A 128 -3.71 6.96 37.79
CA VAL A 128 -2.52 6.29 38.34
C VAL A 128 -1.34 7.26 38.41
N PHE A 129 -1.13 8.03 37.35
CA PHE A 129 0.00 8.94 37.24
C PHE A 129 -0.26 10.09 36.26
N ARG A 130 0.52 11.16 36.39
CA ARG A 130 0.52 12.31 35.46
C ARG A 130 1.96 12.58 35.02
N TYR A 131 2.23 12.35 33.74
CA TYR A 131 3.48 12.76 33.10
C TYR A 131 3.38 14.25 32.74
N GLU A 132 4.44 14.98 33.05
CA GLU A 132 4.60 16.38 32.70
C GLU A 132 6.07 16.67 32.44
N ASP A 133 6.33 17.64 31.55
CA ASP A 133 7.67 18.12 31.28
C ASP A 133 8.24 18.78 32.55
N THR A 134 9.34 18.24 33.06
CA THR A 134 10.05 18.74 34.24
C THR A 134 11.25 19.63 33.89
N SER A 135 11.43 19.97 32.61
CA SER A 135 12.47 20.91 32.19
C SER A 135 12.23 22.32 32.73
N GLU A 136 13.31 23.10 32.84
CA GLU A 136 13.20 24.50 33.27
C GLU A 136 12.45 25.32 32.22
N GLY A 137 11.43 26.07 32.64
CA GLY A 137 10.72 27.00 31.77
C GLY A 137 9.20 26.94 31.89
N ALA A 138 8.53 27.50 30.88
CA ALA A 138 7.09 27.42 30.77
C ALA A 138 6.67 26.00 30.35
N LYS A 139 5.55 25.54 30.90
CA LYS A 139 4.94 24.26 30.51
C LYS A 139 4.61 24.29 29.02
N LYS A 140 5.14 23.32 28.28
CA LYS A 140 4.92 23.19 26.84
C LYS A 140 3.54 22.60 26.59
N THR A 141 2.83 23.15 25.62
CA THR A 141 1.53 22.61 25.18
C THR A 141 1.71 21.36 24.34
N MET A 142 0.68 20.53 24.21
CA MET A 142 0.76 19.27 23.48
C MET A 142 -0.28 19.18 22.35
N THR A 143 0.07 18.48 21.28
CA THR A 143 -0.76 18.33 20.07
C THR A 143 -1.17 16.88 19.81
N SER A 144 -0.30 15.92 20.10
CA SER A 144 -0.56 14.48 19.96
C SER A 144 0.30 13.68 20.95
N CYS A 145 -0.05 12.40 21.13
CA CYS A 145 0.77 11.47 21.90
C CYS A 145 0.63 10.04 21.38
N ASP A 146 1.68 9.24 21.52
CA ASP A 146 1.63 7.80 21.27
C ASP A 146 2.62 7.05 22.16
N ILE A 147 2.46 5.73 22.26
CA ILE A 147 3.30 4.85 23.08
C ILE A 147 3.93 3.75 22.21
N ASN A 148 5.19 3.44 22.46
CA ASN A 148 5.91 2.43 21.69
C ASN A 148 5.38 1.01 21.91
N GLN A 149 5.73 0.09 21.00
CA GLN A 149 5.12 -1.25 20.94
C GLN A 149 5.31 -2.09 22.23
N ASN A 150 6.36 -1.82 23.01
CA ASN A 150 6.64 -2.52 24.27
C ASN A 150 6.15 -1.78 25.53
N ASP A 151 5.39 -0.70 25.35
CA ASP A 151 4.79 0.14 26.39
C ASP A 151 5.79 0.77 27.39
N ARG A 152 7.04 1.00 26.97
CA ARG A 152 8.09 1.57 27.84
C ARG A 152 8.28 3.05 27.63
N VAL A 153 8.16 3.51 26.39
CA VAL A 153 8.45 4.89 26.01
C VAL A 153 7.18 5.52 25.45
N LEU A 154 6.80 6.64 26.04
CA LEU A 154 5.73 7.52 25.60
C LEU A 154 6.36 8.74 24.93
N CYS A 155 5.82 9.13 23.77
CA CYS A 155 6.15 10.39 23.13
C CYS A 155 4.91 11.30 23.09
N ALA A 156 5.09 12.56 23.45
CA ALA A 156 4.11 13.61 23.26
C ALA A 156 4.70 14.75 22.43
N SER A 157 3.99 15.21 21.42
CA SER A 157 4.43 16.32 20.57
C SER A 157 3.85 17.65 21.03
N SER A 158 4.52 18.74 20.69
CA SER A 158 4.05 20.11 20.95
C SER A 158 3.75 20.89 19.67
N GLU A 159 2.92 21.93 19.82
CA GLU A 159 2.87 23.07 18.90
C GLU A 159 4.12 23.93 19.11
N VAL A 160 4.37 24.88 18.20
CA VAL A 160 5.45 25.86 18.29
C VAL A 160 5.26 26.66 19.57
N GLN A 161 6.25 26.58 20.45
CA GLN A 161 6.23 27.28 21.72
C GLN A 161 6.56 28.75 21.52
N ARG A 162 6.38 29.56 22.56
CA ARG A 162 6.72 31.00 22.52
C ARG A 162 8.20 31.28 22.20
N THR A 163 9.07 30.30 22.37
CA THR A 163 10.49 30.39 22.02
C THR A 163 10.74 30.30 20.52
N GLY A 164 9.78 29.77 19.75
CA GLY A 164 9.89 29.53 18.30
C GLY A 164 10.12 28.07 17.93
N ASP A 165 10.30 27.18 18.91
CA ASP A 165 10.64 25.78 18.67
C ASP A 165 9.44 24.85 18.94
N SER A 166 9.37 23.76 18.20
CA SER A 166 8.47 22.63 18.46
C SER A 166 9.24 21.50 19.15
N PHE A 167 8.56 20.65 19.92
CA PHE A 167 9.21 19.64 20.76
C PHE A 167 8.53 18.28 20.63
N LEU A 168 9.35 17.22 20.55
CA LEU A 168 8.96 15.85 20.80
C LEU A 168 9.45 15.45 22.20
N LEU A 169 8.54 15.31 23.15
CA LEU A 169 8.83 15.02 24.56
C LEU A 169 8.75 13.52 24.83
N PHE A 170 9.81 12.92 25.37
CA PHE A 170 9.89 11.50 25.68
C PHE A 170 9.81 11.25 27.19
N PHE A 171 9.05 10.22 27.56
CA PHE A 171 8.83 9.83 28.96
C PHE A 171 9.01 8.32 29.12
N ASP A 172 9.65 7.90 30.21
CA ASP A 172 9.68 6.49 30.60
C ASP A 172 8.44 6.16 31.41
N VAL A 173 7.70 5.18 30.93
CA VAL A 173 6.43 4.76 31.54
C VAL A 173 6.65 4.02 32.85
N ARG A 174 7.72 3.21 32.94
CA ARG A 174 8.02 2.33 34.07
C ARG A 174 8.65 3.11 35.23
N GLU A 175 9.65 3.93 34.93
CA GLU A 175 10.35 4.76 35.91
C GLU A 175 9.59 6.05 36.26
N ARG A 176 8.59 6.40 35.44
CA ARG A 176 7.74 7.59 35.63
C ARG A 176 8.54 8.89 35.62
N ASN A 177 9.54 8.96 34.75
CA ASN A 177 10.40 10.11 34.59
C ASN A 177 10.31 10.70 33.17
N TYR A 178 10.74 11.95 33.07
CA TYR A 178 10.96 12.62 31.81
C TYR A 178 12.35 12.25 31.29
N LEU A 179 12.43 11.76 30.06
CA LEU A 179 13.68 11.28 29.45
C LEU A 179 14.42 12.40 28.72
N GLY A 180 13.69 13.34 28.11
CA GLY A 180 14.25 14.40 27.30
C GLY A 180 13.34 14.75 26.13
N CYS A 181 13.88 15.54 25.18
CA CYS A 181 13.16 15.99 24.01
C CYS A 181 14.02 16.11 22.77
N TYR A 182 13.38 16.07 21.61
CA TYR A 182 13.92 16.55 20.34
C TYR A 182 13.27 17.88 20.00
N TRP A 183 14.02 18.82 19.42
CA TRP A 183 13.52 20.17 19.13
C TRP A 183 14.05 20.79 17.84
N GLU A 184 14.95 20.13 17.13
CA GLU A 184 15.51 20.62 15.86
C GLU A 184 14.88 19.92 14.64
N CYS A 185 14.01 18.94 14.87
CA CYS A 185 13.39 18.14 13.82
C CYS A 185 12.28 18.85 13.00
N HIS A 186 11.53 19.78 13.59
CA HIS A 186 10.40 20.44 12.96
C HIS A 186 10.39 21.95 13.21
N SER A 187 10.07 22.70 12.16
CA SER A 187 10.05 24.17 12.19
C SER A 187 8.68 24.78 12.46
N ASP A 188 7.63 23.95 12.42
CA ASP A 188 6.24 24.36 12.64
C ASP A 188 5.52 23.35 13.57
N ASP A 189 4.23 23.53 13.78
CA ASP A 189 3.42 22.70 14.68
C ASP A 189 3.47 21.22 14.30
N ILE A 190 3.87 20.37 15.25
CA ILE A 190 3.82 18.92 15.06
C ILE A 190 2.36 18.48 15.20
N THR A 191 1.78 17.91 14.16
CA THR A 191 0.36 17.54 14.11
C THR A 191 0.10 16.14 14.64
N HIS A 192 1.02 15.20 14.38
CA HIS A 192 0.83 13.82 14.75
C HIS A 192 2.14 13.09 15.00
N VAL A 193 2.09 12.11 15.91
CA VAL A 193 3.19 11.20 16.21
C VAL A 193 2.66 9.78 16.22
N ARG A 194 3.47 8.83 15.75
CA ARG A 194 3.09 7.42 15.76
C ARG A 194 4.29 6.50 15.87
N PHE A 195 4.26 5.62 16.86
CA PHE A 195 5.23 4.54 16.97
C PHE A 195 4.93 3.43 15.98
N HIS A 196 5.99 2.76 15.54
CA HIS A 196 5.87 1.63 14.65
C HIS A 196 5.18 0.43 15.35
N PRO A 197 4.25 -0.28 14.69
CA PRO A 197 3.39 -1.27 15.33
C PRO A 197 4.08 -2.58 15.71
N THR A 198 5.31 -2.83 15.26
CA THR A 198 6.06 -4.08 15.57
C THR A 198 7.44 -3.80 16.14
N ASN A 199 8.20 -2.93 15.48
CA ASN A 199 9.48 -2.39 15.96
C ASN A 199 9.28 -1.32 17.07
N PRO A 200 9.72 -1.55 18.32
CA PRO A 200 9.57 -0.58 19.42
C PRO A 200 10.54 0.61 19.35
N ASP A 201 11.58 0.52 18.53
CA ASP A 201 12.62 1.54 18.42
C ASP A 201 12.34 2.52 17.27
N LEU A 202 11.39 2.21 16.37
CA LEU A 202 11.06 3.06 15.23
C LEU A 202 9.85 3.95 15.54
N PHE A 203 9.97 5.22 15.20
CA PHE A 203 9.02 6.28 15.52
C PHE A 203 8.88 7.26 14.36
N ALA A 204 7.68 7.80 14.12
CA ALA A 204 7.47 8.84 13.13
C ALA A 204 6.73 10.05 13.70
N SER A 205 7.12 11.25 13.26
CA SER A 205 6.43 12.51 13.51
C SER A 205 6.06 13.21 12.21
N ALA A 206 5.00 13.99 12.25
CA ALA A 206 4.50 14.77 11.14
C ALA A 206 4.13 16.19 11.57
N SER A 207 4.32 17.14 10.68
CA SER A 207 4.20 18.57 10.99
C SER A 207 3.50 19.36 9.88
N VAL A 208 3.06 20.56 10.25
CA VAL A 208 2.52 21.57 9.34
C VAL A 208 3.58 22.08 8.35
N ASP A 209 4.87 21.92 8.67
CA ASP A 209 6.00 22.27 7.79
C ASP A 209 6.07 21.44 6.50
N GLY A 210 5.23 20.42 6.36
CA GLY A 210 5.18 19.54 5.20
C GLY A 210 6.22 18.42 5.24
N LEU A 211 6.81 18.16 6.40
CA LEU A 211 7.78 17.08 6.61
C LEU A 211 7.21 15.95 7.46
N ILE A 212 7.68 14.74 7.17
CA ILE A 212 7.52 13.57 8.03
C ILE A 212 8.91 13.06 8.36
N ASN A 213 9.23 12.98 9.65
CA ASN A 213 10.51 12.50 10.11
C ASN A 213 10.35 11.11 10.74
N VAL A 214 11.24 10.19 10.41
CA VAL A 214 11.33 8.85 10.99
C VAL A 214 12.59 8.75 11.82
N PHE A 215 12.43 8.28 13.05
CA PHE A 215 13.48 8.20 14.06
C PHE A 215 13.67 6.77 14.56
N ASP A 216 14.91 6.43 14.84
CA ASP A 216 15.32 5.30 15.65
C ASP A 216 15.69 5.78 17.06
N ILE A 217 14.77 5.60 17.99
CA ILE A 217 14.92 6.03 19.39
C ILE A 217 15.89 5.16 20.20
N SER A 218 16.51 4.13 19.59
CA SER A 218 17.63 3.40 20.22
C SER A 218 18.92 4.22 20.24
N LYS A 219 19.00 5.29 19.44
CA LYS A 219 20.16 6.18 19.37
C LYS A 219 20.17 7.20 20.51
N LEU A 220 21.36 7.70 20.81
CA LEU A 220 21.59 8.56 21.99
C LEU A 220 21.29 10.05 21.74
N THR A 221 21.37 10.50 20.49
CA THR A 221 21.23 11.91 20.09
C THR A 221 20.12 12.06 19.05
N GLU A 222 19.54 13.26 18.95
CA GLU A 222 18.53 13.58 17.94
C GLU A 222 19.05 13.39 16.51
N ASP A 223 20.25 13.91 16.23
CA ASP A 223 20.89 13.83 14.91
C ASP A 223 21.11 12.39 14.45
N ASP A 224 21.52 11.50 15.35
CA ASP A 224 21.72 10.09 15.02
C ASP A 224 20.38 9.32 14.98
N ALA A 225 19.38 9.75 15.77
CA ALA A 225 18.08 9.14 15.82
C ALA A 225 17.28 9.40 14.54
N MET A 226 17.34 10.61 13.97
CA MET A 226 16.61 10.96 12.75
C MET A 226 17.20 10.22 11.54
N GLN A 227 16.48 9.21 11.05
CA GLN A 227 16.93 8.37 9.93
C GLN A 227 16.48 8.89 8.57
N TYR A 228 15.20 9.26 8.48
CA TYR A 228 14.57 9.61 7.20
C TYR A 228 13.70 10.85 7.35
N CYS A 229 13.65 11.64 6.29
CA CYS A 229 12.81 12.83 6.19
C CYS A 229 12.09 12.79 4.84
N PHE A 230 10.76 12.76 4.86
CA PHE A 230 9.92 12.80 3.66
C PHE A 230 9.37 14.21 3.47
N ASN A 231 9.54 14.75 2.27
CA ASN A 231 8.93 15.99 1.86
C ASN A 231 7.55 15.71 1.24
N VAL A 232 6.50 16.16 1.93
CA VAL A 232 5.10 16.08 1.50
C VAL A 232 4.68 17.35 0.75
N GLU A 233 5.47 18.42 0.83
CA GLU A 233 5.25 19.77 0.27
C GLU A 233 4.02 20.51 0.81
N THR A 234 3.12 19.81 1.50
CA THR A 234 1.89 20.34 2.09
C THR A 234 1.78 19.92 3.55
N ALA A 235 1.20 20.78 4.39
CA ALA A 235 0.96 20.52 5.80
C ALA A 235 0.27 19.16 6.03
N VAL A 236 0.87 18.34 6.91
CA VAL A 236 0.42 16.98 7.20
C VAL A 236 -0.56 17.01 8.37
N ASP A 237 -1.72 16.36 8.24
CA ASP A 237 -2.73 16.28 9.30
C ASP A 237 -2.55 15.02 10.16
N SER A 238 -2.34 13.87 9.53
CA SER A 238 -2.14 12.61 10.23
C SER A 238 -1.26 11.63 9.46
N ILE A 239 -0.63 10.71 10.19
CA ILE A 239 0.23 9.66 9.62
C ILE A 239 -0.18 8.28 10.12
N ASN A 240 0.14 7.24 9.36
CA ASN A 240 -0.01 5.85 9.79
C ASN A 240 1.08 4.93 9.23
N TRP A 241 1.40 3.89 9.99
CA TRP A 241 2.29 2.81 9.57
C TRP A 241 1.50 1.67 8.92
N HIS A 242 2.06 1.16 7.83
CA HIS A 242 1.59 -0.01 7.11
C HIS A 242 2.76 -0.94 6.85
N ALA A 243 2.47 -2.23 6.77
CA ALA A 243 3.43 -3.20 6.27
C ALA A 243 2.86 -3.76 4.96
N ASP A 244 3.68 -3.81 3.91
CA ASP A 244 3.35 -4.51 2.65
C ASP A 244 3.31 -6.04 2.90
N PRO A 245 2.69 -6.88 2.06
CA PRO A 245 2.72 -8.34 2.25
C PRO A 245 4.13 -8.92 2.22
N THR A 246 5.11 -8.19 1.67
CA THR A 246 6.53 -8.54 1.69
C THR A 246 7.23 -8.20 3.01
N GLY A 247 6.56 -7.48 3.92
CA GLY A 247 7.12 -7.00 5.18
C GLY A 247 7.86 -5.67 5.07
N ARG A 248 7.71 -4.93 3.96
CA ARG A 248 8.25 -3.57 3.83
C ARG A 248 7.45 -2.57 4.65
N ASP A 249 8.15 -1.69 5.35
CA ASP A 249 7.54 -0.64 6.16
C ASP A 249 7.18 0.57 5.29
N LEU A 250 5.89 0.92 5.31
CA LEU A 250 5.32 2.03 4.57
C LEU A 250 4.73 3.05 5.53
N VAL A 251 4.92 4.33 5.26
CA VAL A 251 4.26 5.42 5.98
C VAL A 251 3.26 6.07 5.05
N SER A 252 1.99 6.08 5.46
CA SER A 252 0.98 6.91 4.80
C SER A 252 0.79 8.21 5.56
N CYS A 253 0.47 9.27 4.83
CA CYS A 253 0.08 10.53 5.42
C CYS A 253 -1.16 11.11 4.74
N VAL A 254 -2.03 11.70 5.54
CA VAL A 254 -3.16 12.50 5.07
C VAL A 254 -2.79 13.96 5.27
N THR A 255 -2.84 14.74 4.20
CA THR A 255 -2.57 16.19 4.25
C THR A 255 -3.80 16.96 4.73
N THR A 256 -3.60 18.20 5.15
CA THR A 256 -4.70 19.13 5.47
C THR A 256 -5.65 19.38 4.28
N THR A 257 -5.17 19.19 3.05
CA THR A 257 -5.95 19.24 1.81
C THR A 257 -6.73 17.95 1.50
N ASN A 258 -6.66 16.94 2.37
CA ASN A 258 -7.27 15.60 2.17
C ASN A 258 -6.68 14.80 0.99
N ASP A 259 -5.40 15.04 0.69
CA ASP A 259 -4.61 14.17 -0.18
C ASP A 259 -4.03 13.02 0.64
N LEU A 260 -3.75 11.89 0.01
CA LEU A 260 -3.15 10.72 0.64
C LEU A 260 -1.84 10.38 -0.06
N HIS A 261 -0.73 10.49 0.65
CA HIS A 261 0.59 10.07 0.14
C HIS A 261 1.05 8.81 0.87
N LEU A 262 1.84 7.99 0.17
CA LEU A 262 2.41 6.76 0.67
C LEU A 262 3.89 6.72 0.32
N TYR A 263 4.73 6.52 1.32
CA TYR A 263 6.20 6.49 1.21
C TYR A 263 6.73 5.14 1.70
N ASP A 264 7.76 4.64 1.04
CA ASP A 264 8.51 3.46 1.48
C ASP A 264 9.68 3.90 2.36
N VAL A 265 9.78 3.31 3.55
CA VAL A 265 10.71 3.80 4.57
C VAL A 265 12.16 3.42 4.23
N GLU A 266 12.37 2.23 3.68
CA GLU A 266 13.70 1.72 3.36
C GLU A 266 14.30 2.38 2.11
N SER A 267 13.53 2.48 1.02
CA SER A 267 13.99 3.11 -0.24
C SER A 267 13.89 4.63 -0.26
N GLN A 268 13.14 5.22 0.67
CA GLN A 268 12.80 6.65 0.72
C GLN A 268 11.93 7.14 -0.46
N ASP A 269 11.43 6.21 -1.28
CA ASP A 269 10.68 6.56 -2.48
C ASP A 269 9.21 6.84 -2.19
N SER A 270 8.64 7.79 -2.94
CA SER A 270 7.19 7.94 -3.01
C SER A 270 6.58 6.74 -3.76
N VAL A 271 5.76 5.97 -3.06
CA VAL A 271 5.12 4.77 -3.62
C VAL A 271 3.88 5.16 -4.41
N ALA A 272 3.03 6.01 -3.82
CA ALA A 272 1.80 6.49 -4.42
C ALA A 272 1.40 7.86 -3.85
N LEU A 273 0.86 8.71 -4.72
CA LEU A 273 0.32 10.03 -4.39
C LEU A 273 -1.10 10.08 -4.93
N PHE A 274 -2.09 10.17 -4.04
CA PHE A 274 -3.50 10.27 -4.40
C PHE A 274 -4.01 11.64 -4.03
N ASP A 275 -4.27 12.45 -5.06
CA ASP A 275 -4.94 13.73 -4.84
C ASP A 275 -6.40 13.53 -4.41
N ARG A 276 -6.96 14.54 -3.77
CA ARG A 276 -8.34 14.56 -3.29
C ARG A 276 -9.35 14.23 -4.39
N ALA A 277 -9.10 14.66 -5.64
CA ALA A 277 -10.01 14.40 -6.77
C ALA A 277 -9.99 12.93 -7.20
N GLN A 278 -8.83 12.27 -7.19
CA GLN A 278 -8.65 10.84 -7.45
C GLN A 278 -9.34 10.00 -6.37
N ILE A 279 -9.20 10.39 -5.10
CA ILE A 279 -9.91 9.75 -3.98
C ILE A 279 -11.41 9.92 -4.16
N THR A 280 -11.89 11.13 -4.47
CA THR A 280 -13.32 11.43 -4.72
C THR A 280 -13.89 10.59 -5.87
N LYS A 281 -13.15 10.47 -6.98
CA LYS A 281 -13.52 9.64 -8.13
C LYS A 281 -13.58 8.16 -7.76
N SER A 282 -12.63 7.70 -6.94
CA SER A 282 -12.60 6.32 -6.43
C SER A 282 -13.76 6.06 -5.47
N LEU A 283 -14.16 7.06 -4.68
CA LEU A 283 -15.36 7.03 -3.85
C LEU A 283 -16.66 7.09 -4.65
N ARG A 284 -16.61 7.36 -5.97
CA ARG A 284 -17.80 7.61 -6.81
C ARG A 284 -18.65 8.78 -6.30
N ARG A 285 -17.98 9.91 -6.00
CA ARG A 285 -18.62 11.18 -5.60
C ARG A 285 -18.33 12.28 -6.63
N THR A 286 -19.17 13.31 -6.66
CA THR A 286 -19.04 14.42 -7.61
C THR A 286 -18.25 15.60 -7.05
N SER A 287 -18.35 15.89 -5.76
CA SER A 287 -17.68 17.04 -5.14
C SER A 287 -16.36 16.64 -4.48
N ALA A 288 -15.25 17.06 -5.08
CA ALA A 288 -13.95 16.91 -4.44
C ALA A 288 -13.83 17.78 -3.19
N ILE A 289 -14.47 18.96 -3.16
CA ILE A 289 -14.41 19.93 -2.06
C ILE A 289 -15.10 19.41 -0.79
N ASP A 290 -15.98 18.42 -0.92
CA ASP A 290 -16.63 17.78 0.22
C ASP A 290 -15.96 16.48 0.65
N CYS A 291 -15.02 15.92 -0.13
CA CYS A 291 -14.33 14.68 0.23
C CYS A 291 -13.47 14.85 1.48
N ASN A 292 -13.69 13.99 2.48
CA ASN A 292 -13.00 14.01 3.76
C ASN A 292 -12.35 12.65 4.02
N VAL A 293 -11.02 12.61 4.02
CA VAL A 293 -10.24 11.42 4.35
C VAL A 293 -10.14 11.34 5.86
N VAL A 294 -10.73 10.31 6.46
CA VAL A 294 -10.76 10.13 7.91
C VAL A 294 -9.46 9.53 8.43
N GLY A 295 -8.83 8.66 7.63
CA GLY A 295 -7.57 8.00 7.96
C GLY A 295 -7.42 6.65 7.28
N THR A 296 -6.27 6.02 7.49
CA THR A 296 -5.94 4.71 6.95
C THR A 296 -5.95 3.64 8.04
N HIS A 297 -6.26 2.39 7.66
CA HIS A 297 -6.36 1.26 8.59
C HIS A 297 -5.80 -0.02 7.97
N ASN A 298 -5.11 -0.82 8.79
CA ASN A 298 -4.52 -2.09 8.36
C ASN A 298 -5.54 -3.23 8.32
N TYR A 299 -5.39 -4.15 7.38
CA TYR A 299 -6.23 -5.37 7.30
C TYR A 299 -5.65 -6.56 8.07
N GLY A 300 -4.40 -6.46 8.51
CA GLY A 300 -3.62 -7.54 9.15
C GLY A 300 -2.98 -8.54 8.19
N ASN A 301 -3.18 -8.39 6.88
CA ASN A 301 -2.65 -9.27 5.83
C ASN A 301 -1.57 -8.58 4.96
N GLY A 302 -0.98 -7.49 5.44
CA GLY A 302 -0.06 -6.66 4.67
C GLY A 302 -0.74 -5.69 3.68
N SER A 303 -2.07 -5.60 3.70
CA SER A 303 -2.82 -4.58 2.94
C SER A 303 -3.47 -3.59 3.90
N PHE A 304 -3.83 -2.42 3.40
CA PHE A 304 -4.54 -1.39 4.14
C PHE A 304 -5.66 -0.79 3.30
N PHE A 305 -6.55 -0.06 3.98
CA PHE A 305 -7.61 0.69 3.33
C PHE A 305 -7.68 2.11 3.87
N VAL A 306 -8.26 2.99 3.06
CA VAL A 306 -8.54 4.38 3.36
C VAL A 306 -10.01 4.47 3.73
N LEU A 307 -10.33 5.02 4.90
CA LEU A 307 -11.68 5.41 5.26
C LEU A 307 -11.89 6.86 4.83
N ALA A 308 -12.86 7.10 3.97
CA ALA A 308 -13.20 8.44 3.53
C ALA A 308 -14.71 8.63 3.45
N GLY A 309 -15.15 9.86 3.68
CA GLY A 309 -16.55 10.25 3.62
C GLY A 309 -16.74 11.58 2.93
N SER A 310 -17.95 12.11 3.00
CA SER A 310 -18.27 13.46 2.54
C SER A 310 -18.58 14.37 3.74
N ASN A 311 -18.21 15.64 3.66
CA ASN A 311 -18.63 16.68 4.61
C ASN A 311 -20.04 17.21 4.29
N PHE A 312 -20.52 16.97 3.07
CA PHE A 312 -21.86 17.34 2.64
C PHE A 312 -22.94 16.67 3.49
N ASN A 313 -24.06 17.37 3.72
CA ASN A 313 -25.16 16.90 4.56
C ASN A 313 -24.75 16.38 5.96
N ARG A 314 -23.67 16.94 6.53
CA ARG A 314 -23.08 16.50 7.81
C ARG A 314 -22.61 15.05 7.79
N GLY A 315 -22.09 14.57 6.67
CA GLY A 315 -21.55 13.22 6.52
C GLY A 315 -22.56 12.09 6.46
N LYS A 316 -23.84 12.42 6.31
CA LYS A 316 -24.91 11.42 6.20
C LYS A 316 -24.86 10.61 4.91
N ASP A 317 -24.38 11.23 3.84
CA ASP A 317 -24.57 10.71 2.49
C ASP A 317 -23.48 9.73 2.07
N CYS A 318 -22.28 9.82 2.65
CA CYS A 318 -21.15 8.99 2.22
C CYS A 318 -20.17 8.71 3.37
N LEU A 319 -19.96 7.43 3.65
CA LEU A 319 -18.82 6.89 4.38
C LEU A 319 -18.45 5.57 3.71
N ARG A 320 -17.26 5.49 3.10
CA ARG A 320 -16.82 4.33 2.30
C ARG A 320 -15.35 4.02 2.56
N THR A 321 -14.96 2.80 2.25
CA THR A 321 -13.55 2.38 2.27
C THR A 321 -13.03 2.15 0.86
N LEU A 322 -11.78 2.55 0.65
CA LEU A 322 -11.00 2.28 -0.54
C LEU A 322 -9.81 1.40 -0.17
N ARG A 323 -9.71 0.21 -0.75
CA ARG A 323 -8.56 -0.67 -0.55
C ARG A 323 -7.41 -0.21 -1.43
N TYR A 324 -6.22 -0.10 -0.84
CA TYR A 324 -5.00 0.09 -1.61
C TYR A 324 -4.58 -1.22 -2.28
N ASP A 325 -4.33 -1.17 -3.59
CA ASP A 325 -3.85 -2.29 -4.39
C ASP A 325 -2.91 -1.76 -5.48
N ASN A 326 -1.61 -2.06 -5.37
CA ASN A 326 -0.57 -1.71 -6.35
C ASN A 326 -0.71 -0.30 -6.96
N LYS A 327 -0.54 0.73 -6.12
CA LYS A 327 -0.65 2.16 -6.52
C LYS A 327 -2.03 2.60 -7.00
N THR A 328 -3.08 1.82 -6.77
CA THR A 328 -4.46 2.20 -7.07
C THR A 328 -5.36 2.07 -5.84
N LEU A 329 -6.41 2.90 -5.79
CA LEU A 329 -7.45 2.84 -4.76
C LEU A 329 -8.71 2.19 -5.36
N LEU A 330 -9.05 1.02 -4.86
CA LEU A 330 -10.21 0.26 -5.31
C LEU A 330 -11.37 0.41 -4.32
N PRO A 331 -12.61 0.64 -4.79
CA PRO A 331 -13.82 0.51 -3.98
C PRO A 331 -13.84 -0.80 -3.18
N ASP A 332 -14.14 -0.70 -1.88
CA ASP A 332 -14.17 -1.86 -1.00
C ASP A 332 -15.53 -2.01 -0.29
N ARG A 333 -15.89 -1.10 0.64
CA ARG A 333 -17.16 -1.17 1.38
C ARG A 333 -17.86 0.18 1.46
N SER A 334 -19.18 0.14 1.58
CA SER A 334 -20.01 1.32 1.87
C SER A 334 -20.67 1.16 3.23
N PHE A 335 -20.58 2.20 4.06
CA PHE A 335 -21.15 2.21 5.41
C PHE A 335 -22.40 3.08 5.43
N GLY A 336 -23.54 2.41 5.46
CA GLY A 336 -24.84 3.05 5.55
C GLY A 336 -25.13 3.58 6.95
N GLY A 337 -26.12 4.47 7.05
CA GLY A 337 -26.66 4.93 8.32
C GLY A 337 -25.73 5.84 9.15
N ASN A 338 -24.63 6.32 8.57
CA ASN A 338 -23.81 7.36 9.20
C ASN A 338 -24.62 8.65 9.37
N LYS A 339 -24.43 9.34 10.49
CA LYS A 339 -25.23 10.53 10.85
C LYS A 339 -24.39 11.78 11.12
N GLN A 340 -23.08 11.69 10.89
CA GLN A 340 -22.11 12.71 11.29
C GLN A 340 -20.87 12.75 10.39
N ILE A 341 -20.17 13.87 10.41
CA ILE A 341 -18.81 13.95 9.88
C ILE A 341 -17.90 13.19 10.85
N VAL A 342 -17.27 12.13 10.36
CA VAL A 342 -16.38 11.28 11.14
C VAL A 342 -15.03 11.99 11.30
N ARG A 343 -14.53 12.07 12.54
CA ARG A 343 -13.28 12.73 12.91
C ARG A 343 -12.21 11.75 13.39
N ALA A 344 -12.61 10.64 13.98
CA ALA A 344 -11.68 9.61 14.41
C ALA A 344 -12.30 8.24 14.23
N SER A 345 -11.46 7.25 13.92
CA SER A 345 -11.90 5.88 13.70
C SER A 345 -10.84 4.89 14.17
N VAL A 346 -11.29 3.69 14.53
CA VAL A 346 -10.44 2.53 14.81
C VAL A 346 -11.02 1.31 14.10
N PHE A 347 -10.15 0.47 13.58
CA PHE A 347 -10.52 -0.78 12.94
C PHE A 347 -9.94 -1.97 13.72
N ASN A 348 -10.82 -2.90 14.08
CA ASN A 348 -10.44 -4.16 14.69
C ASN A 348 -10.24 -5.22 13.60
N GLU A 349 -8.99 -5.62 13.39
CA GLU A 349 -8.64 -6.64 12.41
C GLU A 349 -9.19 -8.03 12.71
N LYS A 350 -9.31 -8.43 13.98
CA LYS A 350 -9.75 -9.78 14.39
C LYS A 350 -11.27 -9.92 14.33
N ALA A 351 -11.99 -8.96 14.93
CA ALA A 351 -13.45 -9.00 14.96
C ALA A 351 -14.11 -8.36 13.73
N LYS A 352 -13.30 -7.72 12.86
CA LYS A 352 -13.75 -6.97 11.68
C LYS A 352 -14.80 -5.92 12.06
N TYR A 353 -14.54 -5.18 13.12
CA TYR A 353 -15.37 -4.04 13.53
C TYR A 353 -14.71 -2.74 13.08
N LEU A 354 -15.46 -1.89 12.40
CA LEU A 354 -15.10 -0.49 12.23
C LEU A 354 -15.86 0.31 13.27
N ILE A 355 -15.16 1.11 14.06
CA ILE A 355 -15.78 1.99 15.05
C ILE A 355 -15.34 3.41 14.74
N ALA A 356 -16.29 4.33 14.68
CA ALA A 356 -15.99 5.71 14.37
C ALA A 356 -16.79 6.67 15.25
N THR A 357 -16.19 7.85 15.45
CA THR A 357 -16.78 8.98 16.17
C THR A 357 -16.60 10.27 15.38
N GLY A 358 -17.47 11.25 15.64
CA GLY A 358 -17.50 12.47 14.84
C GLY A 358 -18.15 13.66 15.53
N GLU A 359 -18.56 14.63 14.71
CA GLU A 359 -19.04 15.94 15.16
C GLU A 359 -20.39 15.93 15.89
N CYS A 360 -21.18 14.86 15.75
CA CYS A 360 -22.44 14.72 16.48
C CYS A 360 -22.27 14.00 17.82
N GLY A 361 -21.05 13.55 18.15
CA GLY A 361 -20.78 12.81 19.38
C GLY A 361 -21.46 11.45 19.41
N LEU A 362 -21.72 10.87 18.23
CA LEU A 362 -22.19 9.50 18.10
C LEU A 362 -20.96 8.58 18.01
N ILE A 363 -21.04 7.43 18.65
CA ILE A 363 -20.06 6.35 18.49
C ILE A 363 -20.81 5.24 17.78
N THR A 364 -20.39 4.98 16.55
CA THR A 364 -21.07 4.04 15.67
C THR A 364 -20.11 2.89 15.37
N LEU A 365 -20.61 1.66 15.54
CA LEU A 365 -19.89 0.43 15.29
C LEU A 365 -20.57 -0.28 14.12
N TRP A 366 -19.78 -0.61 13.09
CA TRP A 366 -20.19 -1.42 11.96
C TRP A 366 -19.50 -2.78 12.02
N LYS A 367 -20.29 -3.84 11.82
CA LYS A 367 -19.76 -5.19 11.69
C LYS A 367 -19.49 -5.49 10.23
N CYS A 368 -18.20 -5.46 9.86
CA CYS A 368 -17.77 -5.80 8.52
C CYS A 368 -17.85 -7.32 8.35
N ARG A 369 -18.97 -7.81 7.81
CA ARG A 369 -19.13 -9.22 7.46
C ARG A 369 -18.10 -9.59 6.38
N THR A 370 -17.43 -10.71 6.57
CA THR A 370 -16.98 -11.52 5.43
C THR A 370 -18.16 -12.41 5.08
N ASP A 371 -18.79 -12.20 3.93
CA ASP A 371 -19.80 -13.13 3.45
C ASP A 371 -19.16 -14.49 3.18
N GLY A 372 -19.30 -15.37 4.16
CA GLY A 372 -19.60 -16.77 3.93
C GLY A 372 -21.11 -16.91 3.79
N SER A 373 -21.64 -16.60 2.61
CA SER A 373 -22.89 -17.19 2.14
C SER A 373 -22.61 -17.89 0.83
N GLU A 374 -22.59 -19.21 0.92
CA GLU A 374 -22.92 -20.12 -0.16
C GLU A 374 -24.20 -19.64 -0.85
N GLN A 375 -24.07 -18.94 -1.97
CA GLN A 375 -25.06 -18.96 -3.04
C GLN A 375 -24.32 -19.25 -4.34
N THR A 376 -24.72 -20.36 -4.92
CA THR A 376 -24.34 -20.88 -6.24
C THR A 376 -24.41 -19.79 -7.29
N GLY A 377 -23.27 -19.22 -7.63
CA GLY A 377 -23.06 -18.29 -8.72
C GLY A 377 -21.61 -18.39 -9.17
N VAL A 378 -21.41 -19.10 -10.28
CA VAL A 378 -20.13 -19.31 -10.96
C VAL A 378 -19.41 -17.97 -11.07
N ASN A 379 -18.22 -17.83 -10.47
CA ASN A 379 -17.17 -16.79 -10.64
C ASN A 379 -16.49 -16.31 -9.33
N GLY A 380 -16.94 -16.76 -8.14
CA GLY A 380 -16.33 -16.38 -6.85
C GLY A 380 -15.19 -17.27 -6.35
N ALA A 381 -15.01 -18.48 -6.92
CA ALA A 381 -14.10 -19.49 -6.38
C ALA A 381 -12.60 -19.22 -6.69
N SER A 382 -12.28 -18.33 -7.63
CA SER A 382 -10.89 -18.11 -8.08
C SER A 382 -10.12 -17.03 -7.30
N LYS A 383 -10.73 -16.33 -6.32
CA LYS A 383 -10.06 -15.25 -5.56
C LYS A 383 -9.61 -15.66 -4.15
N SER A 384 -10.36 -16.51 -3.44
CA SER A 384 -9.96 -16.96 -2.10
C SER A 384 -8.97 -18.13 -2.12
N LEU A 385 -8.95 -18.94 -3.20
CA LEU A 385 -7.91 -19.96 -3.39
C LEU A 385 -6.53 -19.33 -3.65
N LYS A 386 -6.46 -18.22 -4.40
CA LYS A 386 -5.19 -17.53 -4.74
C LYS A 386 -4.39 -17.09 -3.51
N GLN A 387 -5.06 -16.71 -2.41
CA GLN A 387 -4.39 -16.20 -1.22
C GLN A 387 -4.02 -17.31 -0.21
N LYS A 388 -4.67 -18.49 -0.28
CA LYS A 388 -4.31 -19.67 0.53
C LYS A 388 -3.28 -20.59 -0.13
N LEU A 389 -3.09 -20.52 -1.44
CA LEU A 389 -2.07 -21.29 -2.18
C LEU A 389 -0.66 -20.64 -2.11
N HIS A 390 -0.57 -19.36 -1.75
CA HIS A 390 0.67 -18.57 -1.76
C HIS A 390 1.74 -19.06 -0.78
N ALA A 391 1.36 -19.77 0.29
CA ALA A 391 2.29 -20.17 1.35
C ALA A 391 2.63 -21.68 1.36
N SER A 392 2.14 -22.48 0.40
CA SER A 392 2.30 -23.94 0.47
C SER A 392 2.85 -24.64 -0.78
N ILE A 393 3.13 -23.94 -1.89
CA ILE A 393 3.57 -24.60 -3.14
C ILE A 393 5.09 -24.54 -3.32
N ILE A 394 5.71 -23.37 -3.08
CA ILE A 394 7.17 -23.18 -3.15
C ILE A 394 7.64 -22.67 -1.79
N THR A 395 8.66 -23.32 -1.23
CA THR A 395 9.29 -22.87 0.03
C THR A 395 10.18 -21.66 -0.21
N ASN A 396 10.45 -20.86 0.83
CA ASN A 396 11.40 -19.75 0.73
C ASN A 396 12.81 -20.20 0.32
N GLU A 397 13.18 -21.45 0.62
CA GLU A 397 14.45 -22.06 0.21
C GLU A 397 14.48 -22.30 -1.30
N GLN A 398 13.45 -22.95 -1.86
CA GLN A 398 13.31 -23.17 -3.31
C GLN A 398 13.21 -21.85 -4.10
N LEU A 399 12.54 -20.84 -3.54
CA LEU A 399 12.50 -19.52 -4.18
C LEU A 399 13.88 -18.85 -4.20
N SER A 400 14.71 -19.09 -3.19
CA SER A 400 16.10 -18.63 -3.18
C SER A 400 16.95 -19.38 -4.21
N GLU A 401 16.77 -20.70 -4.30
CA GLU A 401 17.45 -21.54 -5.28
C GLU A 401 17.12 -21.11 -6.72
N TYR A 402 15.85 -20.91 -7.06
CA TYR A 402 15.47 -20.41 -8.39
C TYR A 402 16.04 -19.01 -8.69
N ALA A 403 16.11 -18.13 -7.70
CA ALA A 403 16.70 -16.80 -7.88
C ALA A 403 18.25 -16.82 -8.00
N GLU A 404 18.90 -17.87 -7.49
CA GLU A 404 20.35 -18.07 -7.64
C GLU A 404 20.70 -18.74 -8.98
N LEU A 405 19.81 -19.59 -9.50
CA LEU A 405 20.00 -20.32 -10.77
C LEU A 405 19.52 -19.55 -12.00
N THR A 406 18.69 -18.51 -11.83
CA THR A 406 18.16 -17.68 -12.92
C THR A 406 18.61 -16.23 -12.80
N TYR A 407 18.53 -15.47 -13.89
CA TYR A 407 18.78 -14.03 -13.89
C TYR A 407 17.55 -13.20 -13.48
N LEU A 408 16.63 -13.83 -12.74
CA LEU A 408 15.35 -13.27 -12.30
C LEU A 408 15.40 -12.95 -10.80
N THR A 409 14.69 -11.91 -10.40
CA THR A 409 14.44 -11.59 -9.00
C THR A 409 13.38 -12.52 -8.41
N LYS A 410 13.38 -12.67 -7.08
CA LYS A 410 12.32 -13.39 -6.35
C LYS A 410 10.92 -12.89 -6.73
N SER A 411 10.76 -11.59 -6.98
CA SER A 411 9.50 -10.97 -7.40
C SER A 411 9.07 -11.38 -8.80
N GLU A 412 9.99 -11.45 -9.78
CA GLU A 412 9.71 -11.89 -11.15
C GLU A 412 9.34 -13.39 -11.18
N ILE A 413 10.03 -14.23 -10.41
CA ILE A 413 9.74 -15.67 -10.28
C ILE A 413 8.33 -15.87 -9.69
N ILE A 414 7.97 -15.11 -8.65
CA ILE A 414 6.62 -15.13 -8.07
C ILE A 414 5.59 -14.68 -9.09
N PHE A 415 5.86 -13.64 -9.89
CA PHE A 415 4.94 -13.18 -10.92
C PHE A 415 4.69 -14.26 -11.99
N ILE A 416 5.73 -14.93 -12.47
CA ILE A 416 5.62 -16.04 -13.43
C ILE A 416 4.81 -17.19 -12.82
N LEU A 417 5.07 -17.54 -11.57
CA LEU A 417 4.32 -18.57 -10.84
C LEU A 417 2.83 -18.20 -10.71
N GLN A 418 2.53 -16.94 -10.39
CA GLN A 418 1.15 -16.46 -10.30
C GLN A 418 0.41 -16.60 -11.63
N LYS A 419 1.08 -16.37 -12.76
CA LYS A 419 0.51 -16.56 -14.09
C LYS A 419 0.29 -18.04 -14.40
N PHE A 420 1.26 -18.90 -14.09
CA PHE A 420 1.16 -20.35 -14.27
C PHE A 420 0.02 -20.98 -13.45
N LEU A 421 -0.19 -20.51 -12.22
CA LEU A 421 -1.29 -20.96 -11.36
C LEU A 421 -2.69 -20.61 -11.90
N LEU A 422 -2.80 -19.66 -12.84
CA LEU A 422 -4.07 -19.34 -13.50
C LEU A 422 -4.54 -20.44 -14.46
N LEU A 423 -3.64 -21.30 -14.94
CA LEU A 423 -3.96 -22.33 -15.93
C LEU A 423 -4.66 -23.56 -15.34
N ASP A 424 -4.52 -23.80 -14.03
CA ASP A 424 -4.95 -25.06 -13.41
C ASP A 424 -6.14 -24.94 -12.43
N ASP A 425 -6.88 -23.82 -12.46
CA ASP A 425 -7.97 -23.54 -11.53
C ASP A 425 -7.61 -23.73 -10.02
N GLY A 426 -6.31 -23.72 -9.69
CA GLY A 426 -5.75 -23.77 -8.35
C GLY A 426 -5.98 -25.06 -7.56
N ARG A 427 -6.35 -26.20 -8.17
CA ARG A 427 -6.75 -27.39 -7.39
C ARG A 427 -5.78 -28.57 -7.40
N ASN A 428 -4.84 -28.65 -8.34
CA ASN A 428 -3.84 -29.74 -8.41
C ASN A 428 -2.51 -29.30 -9.08
N PHE A 429 -2.00 -28.12 -8.72
CA PHE A 429 -0.74 -27.63 -9.29
C PHE A 429 0.46 -28.39 -8.71
N SER A 430 1.24 -29.00 -9.58
CA SER A 430 2.59 -29.51 -9.30
C SER A 430 3.58 -28.68 -10.11
N LEU A 431 4.76 -28.39 -9.56
CA LEU A 431 5.84 -27.70 -10.29
C LEU A 431 6.26 -28.45 -11.57
N THR A 432 6.02 -29.77 -11.59
CA THR A 432 6.30 -30.67 -12.71
C THR A 432 5.17 -30.75 -13.74
N LYS A 433 4.08 -30.00 -13.58
CA LYS A 433 2.93 -30.07 -14.48
C LYS A 433 3.18 -29.22 -15.73
N ARG A 434 2.96 -29.83 -16.90
CA ARG A 434 3.17 -29.20 -18.22
C ARG A 434 1.86 -28.75 -18.86
N PHE A 435 1.79 -27.52 -19.32
CA PHE A 435 0.59 -26.91 -19.92
C PHE A 435 0.75 -26.70 -21.44
N PRO A 436 -0.32 -26.81 -22.24
CA PRO A 436 -0.26 -26.58 -23.68
C PRO A 436 0.24 -25.17 -24.04
N GLU A 437 1.08 -25.07 -25.07
CA GLU A 437 1.65 -23.79 -25.54
C GLU A 437 0.62 -22.67 -25.75
N GLN A 438 -0.54 -22.99 -26.32
CA GLN A 438 -1.60 -22.02 -26.59
C GLN A 438 -2.12 -21.34 -25.32
N GLU A 439 -2.16 -22.06 -24.20
CA GLU A 439 -2.58 -21.52 -22.91
C GLU A 439 -1.51 -20.60 -22.33
N VAL A 440 -0.24 -20.98 -22.43
CA VAL A 440 0.90 -20.19 -21.96
C VAL A 440 1.04 -18.89 -22.74
N VAL A 441 0.89 -18.92 -24.07
CA VAL A 441 0.95 -17.72 -24.92
C VAL A 441 -0.17 -16.73 -24.58
N ASN A 442 -1.35 -17.22 -24.19
CA ASN A 442 -2.47 -16.36 -23.80
C ASN A 442 -2.23 -15.63 -22.46
N LEU A 443 -1.34 -16.13 -21.60
CA LEU A 443 -1.01 -15.48 -20.32
C LEU A 443 -0.08 -14.27 -20.47
N PHE A 444 0.77 -14.28 -21.50
CA PHE A 444 1.81 -13.28 -21.72
C PHE A 444 1.56 -12.58 -23.06
N PRO A 445 0.91 -11.41 -23.06
CA PRO A 445 0.65 -10.63 -24.27
C PRO A 445 1.89 -10.38 -25.12
N GLN A 446 3.07 -10.30 -24.50
CA GLN A 446 4.36 -10.12 -25.14
C GLN A 446 4.74 -11.30 -26.06
N LEU A 447 4.41 -12.53 -25.70
CA LEU A 447 4.67 -13.72 -26.54
C LEU A 447 3.65 -13.86 -27.66
N LYS A 448 2.41 -13.41 -27.44
CA LYS A 448 1.32 -13.50 -28.43
C LYS A 448 1.63 -12.79 -29.74
N HIS A 449 2.28 -11.63 -29.65
CA HIS A 449 2.60 -10.77 -30.80
C HIS A 449 4.05 -10.93 -31.31
N ASN A 450 4.82 -11.89 -30.79
CA ASN A 450 6.19 -12.11 -31.19
C ASN A 450 6.28 -12.96 -32.50
N PRO A 451 6.99 -12.50 -33.55
CA PRO A 451 7.20 -13.25 -34.80
C PRO A 451 7.89 -14.61 -34.62
N PHE A 452 8.68 -14.76 -33.56
CA PHE A 452 9.46 -15.97 -33.26
C PHE A 452 8.85 -16.82 -32.17
N ARG A 453 7.56 -16.63 -31.84
CA ARG A 453 6.92 -17.29 -30.69
C ARG A 453 6.98 -18.82 -30.76
N ASP A 454 6.82 -19.40 -31.94
CA ASP A 454 6.88 -20.85 -32.18
C ASP A 454 8.29 -21.39 -31.91
N ARG A 455 9.34 -20.71 -32.40
CA ARG A 455 10.73 -21.10 -32.11
C ARG A 455 11.10 -20.87 -30.64
N LEU A 456 10.64 -19.77 -30.02
CA LEU A 456 10.83 -19.53 -28.58
C LEU A 456 10.20 -20.63 -27.73
N LEU A 457 9.01 -21.12 -28.11
CA LEU A 457 8.37 -22.20 -27.38
C LEU A 457 9.06 -23.54 -27.65
N HIS A 458 9.49 -23.80 -28.89
CA HIS A 458 10.20 -25.02 -29.23
C HIS A 458 11.53 -25.14 -28.47
N VAL A 459 12.38 -24.11 -28.53
CA VAL A 459 13.74 -24.13 -27.96
C VAL A 459 13.74 -24.22 -26.43
N PHE A 460 12.78 -23.58 -25.77
CA PHE A 460 12.70 -23.58 -24.30
C PHE A 460 11.84 -24.73 -23.74
N SER A 461 11.25 -25.59 -24.58
CA SER A 461 10.50 -26.77 -24.11
C SER A 461 11.46 -27.93 -23.84
N SER A 462 11.70 -28.26 -22.57
CA SER A 462 12.59 -29.37 -22.18
C SER A 462 12.22 -30.75 -22.72
N GLU A 463 10.94 -31.01 -23.03
CA GLU A 463 10.44 -32.32 -23.49
C GLU A 463 9.97 -32.32 -24.95
N ASN A 464 9.99 -31.19 -25.66
CA ASN A 464 9.52 -31.05 -27.04
C ASN A 464 8.10 -31.64 -27.27
N ASP A 465 7.22 -31.48 -26.28
CA ASP A 465 5.89 -32.10 -26.22
C ASP A 465 4.73 -31.13 -26.49
N ASP A 466 5.03 -29.98 -27.10
CA ASP A 466 4.13 -28.83 -27.27
C ASP A 466 3.52 -28.34 -25.94
N ARG A 467 4.23 -28.58 -24.83
CA ARG A 467 3.87 -28.13 -23.49
C ARG A 467 5.03 -27.48 -22.77
N PHE A 468 4.69 -26.68 -21.77
CA PHE A 468 5.63 -25.90 -20.96
C PHE A 468 5.46 -26.22 -19.48
N SER A 469 6.57 -26.55 -18.82
CA SER A 469 6.66 -26.60 -17.36
C SER A 469 6.93 -25.22 -16.76
N PHE A 470 6.86 -25.12 -15.43
CA PHE A 470 7.20 -23.88 -14.73
C PHE A 470 8.69 -23.53 -14.90
N GLU A 471 9.57 -24.53 -14.89
CA GLU A 471 11.02 -24.35 -15.03
C GLU A 471 11.38 -23.89 -16.45
N ASP A 472 10.76 -24.48 -17.48
CA ASP A 472 10.90 -24.03 -18.89
C ASP A 472 10.54 -22.53 -19.05
N MET A 473 9.53 -22.07 -18.30
CA MET A 473 9.12 -20.67 -18.32
C MET A 473 10.11 -19.75 -17.60
N LEU A 474 10.71 -20.22 -16.51
CA LEU A 474 11.76 -19.48 -15.81
C LEU A 474 12.99 -19.33 -16.70
N ASP A 475 13.37 -20.38 -17.44
CA ASP A 475 14.50 -20.33 -18.37
C ASP A 475 14.26 -19.33 -19.51
N LEU A 476 13.07 -19.37 -20.13
CA LEU A 476 12.68 -18.42 -21.16
C LEU A 476 12.79 -16.96 -20.69
N PHE A 477 12.23 -16.63 -19.53
CA PHE A 477 12.28 -15.27 -19.01
C PHE A 477 13.65 -14.90 -18.42
N SER A 478 14.42 -15.86 -17.92
CA SER A 478 15.79 -15.67 -17.46
C SER A 478 16.67 -15.18 -18.60
N VAL A 479 16.55 -15.77 -19.80
CA VAL A 479 17.29 -15.34 -20.99
C VAL A 479 16.82 -13.96 -21.49
N LEU A 480 15.53 -13.66 -21.37
CA LEU A 480 14.97 -12.36 -21.79
C LEU A 480 15.23 -11.22 -20.79
N SER A 481 15.67 -11.54 -19.56
CA SER A 481 16.01 -10.56 -18.51
C SER A 481 17.16 -9.63 -18.92
N GLU A 482 17.10 -8.35 -18.51
CA GLU A 482 18.18 -7.38 -18.75
C GLU A 482 19.49 -7.74 -18.01
N LYS A 483 19.40 -8.59 -16.97
CA LYS A 483 20.52 -9.04 -16.13
C LYS A 483 21.30 -10.21 -16.73
N CYS A 484 20.76 -10.90 -17.74
CA CYS A 484 21.42 -12.04 -18.36
C CYS A 484 22.65 -11.59 -19.19
N PRO A 485 23.82 -12.24 -19.03
CA PRO A 485 25.03 -11.93 -19.80
C PRO A 485 24.84 -12.08 -21.31
N LEU A 486 25.44 -11.18 -22.09
CA LEU A 486 25.30 -11.15 -23.56
C LEU A 486 25.72 -12.45 -24.24
N ALA A 487 26.76 -13.13 -23.75
CA ALA A 487 27.22 -14.39 -24.33
C ALA A 487 26.18 -15.51 -24.17
N VAL A 488 25.51 -15.58 -23.01
CA VAL A 488 24.45 -16.57 -22.75
C VAL A 488 23.24 -16.26 -23.62
N LYS A 489 22.82 -14.99 -23.70
CA LYS A 489 21.75 -14.57 -24.61
C LYS A 489 22.03 -14.91 -26.07
N ALA A 490 23.26 -14.71 -26.53
CA ALA A 490 23.64 -14.98 -27.91
C ALA A 490 23.61 -16.48 -28.25
N SER A 491 24.01 -17.35 -27.31
CA SER A 491 23.91 -18.81 -27.50
C SER A 491 22.45 -19.28 -27.60
N TRP A 492 21.55 -18.75 -26.77
CA TRP A 492 20.11 -19.05 -26.89
C TRP A 492 19.49 -18.45 -28.16
N ALA A 493 19.88 -17.24 -28.55
CA ALA A 493 19.40 -16.63 -29.79
C ALA A 493 19.88 -17.39 -31.04
N PHE A 494 21.09 -17.99 -30.99
CA PHE A 494 21.57 -18.88 -32.04
C PHE A 494 20.60 -20.04 -32.26
N GLN A 495 20.20 -20.73 -31.18
CA GLN A 495 19.24 -21.84 -31.26
C GLN A 495 17.85 -21.42 -31.76
N ILE A 496 17.43 -20.18 -31.49
CA ILE A 496 16.13 -19.68 -31.99
C ILE A 496 16.18 -19.37 -33.49
N TYR A 497 17.34 -18.92 -33.98
CA TYR A 497 17.53 -18.56 -35.39
C TYR A 497 17.98 -19.72 -36.28
N ASP A 498 18.51 -20.78 -35.71
CA ASP A 498 18.64 -22.09 -36.35
C ASP A 498 17.22 -22.69 -36.49
N PHE A 499 16.63 -22.70 -37.68
CA PHE A 499 15.24 -23.14 -37.86
C PHE A 499 15.13 -24.64 -38.10
N ASP A 500 16.19 -25.29 -38.59
CA ASP A 500 16.23 -26.72 -38.89
C ASP A 500 17.00 -27.56 -37.85
N ASP A 501 17.50 -26.92 -36.79
CA ASP A 501 18.16 -27.50 -35.63
C ASP A 501 19.44 -28.27 -35.99
N ASP A 502 20.12 -27.86 -37.06
CA ASP A 502 21.35 -28.49 -37.56
C ASP A 502 22.64 -27.95 -36.88
N ASN A 503 22.48 -27.00 -35.96
CA ASN A 503 23.54 -26.25 -35.25
C ASN A 503 24.39 -25.36 -36.16
N LEU A 504 23.84 -24.94 -37.30
CA LEU A 504 24.46 -24.02 -38.25
C LEU A 504 23.40 -23.02 -38.71
N ILE A 505 23.70 -21.73 -38.67
CA ILE A 505 22.82 -20.75 -39.33
C ILE A 505 23.21 -20.71 -40.81
N THR A 506 22.37 -21.30 -41.64
CA THR A 506 22.54 -21.39 -43.10
C THR A 506 21.92 -20.19 -43.81
N LYS A 507 22.11 -20.11 -45.13
CA LYS A 507 21.49 -19.07 -45.95
C LYS A 507 19.97 -19.17 -45.89
N GLU A 508 19.44 -20.39 -45.81
CA GLU A 508 18.03 -20.71 -45.71
C GLU A 508 17.42 -20.19 -44.41
N ASP A 509 18.11 -20.33 -43.28
CA ASP A 509 17.67 -19.80 -41.97
C ASP A 509 17.59 -18.27 -41.96
N ILE A 510 18.56 -17.61 -42.58
CA ILE A 510 18.58 -16.14 -42.68
C ILE A 510 17.42 -15.64 -43.55
N LEU A 511 17.07 -16.37 -44.60
CA LEU A 511 15.92 -16.04 -45.45
C LEU A 511 14.60 -16.16 -44.66
N GLU A 512 14.44 -17.24 -43.89
CA GLU A 512 13.27 -17.44 -43.01
C GLU A 512 13.20 -16.37 -41.90
N LEU A 513 14.35 -15.97 -41.33
CA LEU A 513 14.46 -14.86 -40.38
C LEU A 513 13.99 -13.53 -41.00
N CYS A 514 14.42 -13.21 -42.22
CA CYS A 514 13.98 -12.02 -42.94
C CYS A 514 12.47 -12.04 -43.20
N ASP A 515 11.90 -13.20 -43.54
CA ASP A 515 10.47 -13.38 -43.78
C ASP A 515 9.65 -13.15 -42.51
N ARG A 516 10.15 -13.59 -41.36
CA ARG A 516 9.48 -13.42 -40.07
C ARG A 516 9.52 -11.99 -39.54
N ILE A 517 10.60 -11.25 -39.76
CA ILE A 517 10.73 -9.85 -39.31
C ILE A 517 9.91 -8.90 -40.19
N THR A 518 9.80 -9.16 -41.50
CA THR A 518 9.18 -8.21 -42.44
C THR A 518 7.65 -8.23 -42.46
N GLN A 519 6.99 -9.12 -41.72
CA GLN A 519 5.52 -9.25 -41.54
C GLN A 519 4.66 -8.32 -42.43
N GLN A 520 4.55 -8.65 -43.73
CA GLN A 520 3.75 -7.99 -44.78
C GLN A 520 4.37 -6.86 -45.62
N ASP A 521 5.63 -6.44 -45.42
CA ASP A 521 6.39 -5.68 -46.42
C ASP A 521 7.23 -6.63 -47.29
N ARG A 522 6.86 -6.76 -48.57
CA ARG A 522 7.47 -7.70 -49.51
C ARG A 522 8.85 -7.21 -49.95
N LEU A 523 9.91 -7.52 -49.19
CA LEU A 523 11.26 -7.54 -49.76
C LEU A 523 11.31 -8.53 -50.93
N GLU A 524 11.93 -8.14 -52.04
CA GLU A 524 12.11 -9.03 -53.19
C GLU A 524 13.11 -10.15 -52.84
N GLN A 525 12.98 -11.32 -53.48
CA GLN A 525 13.83 -12.47 -53.18
C GLN A 525 15.32 -12.18 -53.42
N GLU A 526 15.64 -11.29 -54.38
CA GLU A 526 17.01 -10.82 -54.63
C GLU A 526 17.56 -9.97 -53.49
N GLU A 527 16.74 -9.13 -52.85
CA GLU A 527 17.16 -8.29 -51.73
C GLU A 527 17.45 -9.12 -50.49
N LYS A 528 16.63 -10.15 -50.22
CA LYS A 528 16.85 -11.11 -49.13
C LYS A 528 18.12 -11.92 -49.34
N MET A 529 18.38 -12.35 -50.59
CA MET A 529 19.63 -13.03 -50.92
C MET A 529 20.85 -12.12 -50.72
N ASN A 530 20.76 -10.85 -51.10
CA ASN A 530 21.83 -9.88 -50.87
C ASN A 530 22.09 -9.66 -49.38
N ILE A 531 21.05 -9.59 -48.55
CA ILE A 531 21.18 -9.47 -47.08
C ILE A 531 21.85 -10.73 -46.51
N ALA A 532 21.42 -11.92 -46.92
CA ALA A 532 22.02 -13.17 -46.45
C ALA A 532 23.50 -13.30 -46.86
N ASP A 533 23.85 -12.92 -48.10
CA ASP A 533 25.23 -12.93 -48.57
C ASP A 533 26.11 -11.88 -47.85
N LEU A 534 25.54 -10.73 -47.45
CA LEU A 534 26.24 -9.74 -46.64
C LEU A 534 26.48 -10.22 -45.20
N LEU A 535 25.45 -10.81 -44.56
CA LEU A 535 25.55 -11.34 -43.19
C LEU A 535 26.55 -12.50 -43.11
N LEU A 536 26.48 -13.45 -44.03
CA LEU A 536 27.44 -14.55 -44.11
C LEU A 536 28.86 -14.02 -44.29
N LYS A 537 29.09 -13.05 -45.19
CA LYS A 537 30.42 -12.48 -45.40
C LYS A 537 31.00 -11.74 -44.17
N GLU A 538 30.14 -11.19 -43.33
CA GLU A 538 30.57 -10.44 -42.14
C GLU A 538 30.82 -11.35 -40.92
N ILE A 539 30.05 -12.43 -40.79
CA ILE A 539 30.04 -13.29 -39.60
C ILE A 539 30.81 -14.60 -39.80
N ASP A 540 30.80 -15.20 -41.00
CA ASP A 540 31.53 -16.45 -41.33
C ASP A 540 33.05 -16.18 -41.35
N LEU A 541 33.71 -16.43 -40.23
CA LEU A 541 35.16 -16.26 -40.07
C LEU A 541 35.91 -17.47 -40.66
N GLN A 542 35.26 -18.63 -40.73
CA GLN A 542 35.83 -19.88 -41.21
C GLN A 542 35.70 -20.08 -42.73
N ASN A 543 34.94 -19.23 -43.42
CA ASN A 543 34.60 -19.31 -44.85
C ASN A 543 34.02 -20.68 -45.25
N ASN A 544 33.21 -21.27 -44.38
CA ASN A 544 32.57 -22.56 -44.62
C ASN A 544 31.16 -22.42 -45.24
N GLY A 545 30.68 -21.18 -45.42
CA GLY A 545 29.39 -20.86 -46.01
C GLY A 545 28.23 -20.83 -45.01
N ASN A 546 28.49 -21.12 -43.74
CA ASN A 546 27.53 -21.23 -42.65
C ASN A 546 28.04 -20.46 -41.41
N ILE A 547 27.16 -20.11 -40.48
CA ILE A 547 27.57 -19.46 -39.22
C ILE A 547 27.45 -20.48 -38.08
N GLY A 548 28.58 -20.80 -37.44
CA GLY A 548 28.59 -21.62 -36.22
C GLY A 548 28.31 -20.81 -34.95
N GLU A 549 27.94 -21.48 -33.85
CA GLU A 549 27.62 -20.85 -32.56
C GLU A 549 28.72 -19.88 -32.08
N PHE A 550 29.99 -20.28 -32.19
CA PHE A 550 31.12 -19.44 -31.76
C PHE A 550 31.23 -18.14 -32.58
N GLU A 551 30.97 -18.20 -33.88
CA GLU A 551 31.03 -17.05 -34.79
C GLU A 551 29.86 -16.11 -34.53
N PHE A 552 28.67 -16.68 -34.31
CA PHE A 552 27.47 -15.93 -33.95
C PHE A 552 27.64 -15.18 -32.62
N VAL A 553 28.09 -15.86 -31.56
CA VAL A 553 28.32 -15.25 -30.24
C VAL A 553 29.38 -14.14 -30.33
N HIS A 554 30.44 -14.35 -31.11
CA HIS A 554 31.47 -13.33 -31.33
C HIS A 554 30.94 -12.12 -32.09
N ALA A 555 30.11 -12.32 -33.12
CA ALA A 555 29.46 -11.23 -33.85
C ALA A 555 28.51 -10.43 -32.94
N MET A 556 27.65 -11.10 -32.17
CA MET A 556 26.71 -10.45 -31.25
C MET A 556 27.42 -9.67 -30.12
N SER A 557 28.62 -10.11 -29.70
CA SER A 557 29.42 -9.37 -28.71
C SER A 557 29.87 -7.98 -29.20
N LYS A 558 29.92 -7.78 -30.52
CA LYS A 558 30.30 -6.51 -31.15
C LYS A 558 29.11 -5.62 -31.51
N MET A 559 27.88 -6.13 -31.36
CA MET A 559 26.65 -5.40 -31.68
C MET A 559 25.95 -4.93 -30.38
N PRO A 560 26.15 -3.67 -29.95
CA PRO A 560 25.56 -3.17 -28.70
C PRO A 560 24.02 -3.11 -28.73
N GLU A 561 23.42 -3.00 -29.91
CA GLU A 561 21.97 -2.94 -30.11
C GLU A 561 21.27 -4.29 -29.83
N PHE A 562 21.98 -5.41 -29.99
CA PHE A 562 21.44 -6.76 -29.73
C PHE A 562 20.93 -6.92 -28.29
N ARG A 563 21.56 -6.24 -27.32
CA ARG A 563 21.16 -6.28 -25.91
C ARG A 563 19.74 -5.77 -25.68
N GLN A 564 19.29 -4.80 -26.48
CA GLN A 564 17.97 -4.16 -26.34
C GLN A 564 16.90 -4.93 -27.11
N THR A 565 17.25 -5.45 -28.30
CA THR A 565 16.33 -6.20 -29.17
C THR A 565 15.95 -7.56 -28.57
N PHE A 566 16.85 -8.19 -27.80
CA PHE A 566 16.62 -9.47 -27.14
C PHE A 566 16.31 -9.30 -25.64
N SER A 567 15.27 -8.51 -25.34
CA SER A 567 14.81 -8.27 -23.98
C SER A 567 13.28 -8.22 -23.87
N CYS A 568 12.75 -8.78 -22.79
CA CYS A 568 11.33 -8.70 -22.45
C CYS A 568 11.21 -8.32 -20.98
N ARG A 569 10.46 -7.25 -20.68
CA ARG A 569 10.16 -6.85 -19.29
C ARG A 569 8.93 -7.62 -18.82
N VAL A 570 9.12 -8.40 -17.77
CA VAL A 570 8.12 -9.25 -17.12
C VAL A 570 7.43 -8.49 -16.00
#